data_AF-A0A1X0T7M3-F1
#
_entry.id   AF-A0A1X0T7M3-F1
#
_cell.length_a   1.000
_cell.length_b   1.000
_cell.length_c   1.000
_cell.angle_alpha   90.00
_cell.angle_beta   90.00
_cell.angle_gamma   90.00
#
_symmetry.space_group_name_H-M   'P 1'
#
loop_
_entity.id
_entity.type
_entity.pdbx_description
1 polymer ?
#
loop_
_entity_poly.entity_id
_entity_poly.type
_entity_poly.pdbx_seq_one_letter_code
_entity_poly.pdbx_strand_id
1 'polypeptide(L)'
;MATERQRRIVRAVTATIPRAPFLDAEAIREAARSRRMRSLSPEAAVWLAVVARIRHEHTDYDALMDDGYDRDAARFFVADDINAVLDAWGARRHVDPADVADEAEAAAEDADEDGEDTQEADRGA
;
A
#
# COMPACT_ATOMS: atom_id res chain seq x y z
N MET A 1 -13.15 26.73 -12.09
CA MET A 1 -13.03 25.59 -13.02
C MET A 1 -12.05 24.57 -12.45
N ALA A 2 -12.30 23.27 -12.60
CA ALA A 2 -11.37 22.24 -12.15
C ALA A 2 -10.11 22.21 -13.04
N THR A 3 -8.94 22.00 -12.42
CA THR A 3 -7.66 21.92 -13.13
C THR A 3 -7.62 20.71 -14.07
N GLU A 4 -6.74 20.73 -15.08
CA GLU A 4 -6.53 19.56 -15.96
C GLU A 4 -6.21 18.30 -15.16
N ARG A 5 -5.37 18.42 -14.12
CA ARG A 5 -5.05 17.32 -13.21
C ARG A 5 -6.29 16.79 -12.48
N GLN A 6 -7.16 17.66 -11.97
CA GLN A 6 -8.40 17.26 -11.30
C GLN A 6 -9.34 16.52 -12.27
N ARG A 7 -9.46 16.98 -13.51
CA ARG A 7 -10.26 16.31 -14.55
C ARG A 7 -9.70 14.93 -14.90
N ARG A 8 -8.37 14.81 -15.00
CA ARG A 8 -7.70 13.51 -15.20
C ARG A 8 -7.92 12.55 -14.03
N ILE A 9 -7.83 13.01 -12.79
CA ILE A 9 -8.12 12.18 -11.60
C ILE A 9 -9.56 11.67 -11.62
N VAL A 10 -10.53 12.53 -11.91
CA VAL A 10 -11.94 12.13 -12.00
C VAL A 10 -12.14 11.02 -13.03
N ARG A 11 -11.55 11.18 -14.23
CA ARG A 11 -11.60 10.16 -15.28
C ARG A 11 -10.90 8.86 -14.87
N ALA A 12 -9.73 8.96 -14.25
CA ALA A 12 -8.97 7.81 -13.78
C ALA A 12 -9.74 7.03 -12.72
N VAL A 13 -10.39 7.69 -11.76
CA VAL A 13 -11.23 7.01 -10.75
C VAL A 13 -12.38 6.26 -11.43
N THR A 14 -13.10 6.89 -12.35
CA THR A 14 -14.20 6.22 -13.08
C THR A 14 -13.71 5.06 -13.95
N ALA A 15 -12.49 5.16 -14.50
CA ALA A 15 -11.90 4.08 -15.30
C ALA A 15 -11.42 2.90 -14.44
N THR A 16 -10.85 3.17 -13.26
CA THR A 16 -10.27 2.15 -12.38
C THR A 16 -11.32 1.45 -11.52
N ILE A 17 -12.27 2.19 -10.94
CA ILE A 17 -13.24 1.67 -9.97
C ILE A 17 -14.66 2.19 -10.29
N PRO A 18 -15.25 1.77 -11.42
CA PRO A 18 -16.52 2.30 -11.91
C PRO A 18 -17.72 2.04 -10.98
N ARG A 19 -17.63 1.03 -10.11
CA ARG A 19 -18.72 0.61 -9.22
C ARG A 19 -18.47 0.93 -7.75
N ALA A 20 -17.40 1.67 -7.42
CA ALA A 20 -17.12 2.03 -6.04
C ALA A 20 -18.21 2.93 -5.42
N PRO A 21 -18.52 2.76 -4.13
CA PRO A 21 -19.42 3.65 -3.40
C PRO A 21 -18.94 5.11 -3.45
N PHE A 22 -19.90 6.05 -3.38
CA PHE A 22 -19.60 7.48 -3.49
C PHE A 22 -18.60 7.96 -2.43
N LEU A 23 -18.74 7.52 -1.18
CA LEU A 23 -17.86 7.93 -0.08
C LEU A 23 -16.41 7.50 -0.32
N ASP A 24 -16.20 6.25 -0.75
CA ASP A 24 -14.88 5.75 -1.09
C ASP A 24 -14.30 6.48 -2.31
N ALA A 25 -15.09 6.67 -3.37
CA ALA A 25 -14.66 7.36 -4.57
C ALA A 25 -14.22 8.81 -4.31
N GLU A 26 -14.92 9.55 -3.43
CA GLU A 26 -14.53 10.91 -3.05
C GLU A 26 -13.28 10.92 -2.14
N ALA A 27 -13.18 10.02 -1.17
CA ALA A 27 -11.98 9.88 -0.35
C ALA A 27 -10.73 9.60 -1.21
N ILE A 28 -10.85 8.71 -2.19
CA ILE A 28 -9.78 8.37 -3.14
C ILE A 28 -9.40 9.60 -3.99
N ARG A 29 -10.39 10.38 -4.46
CA ARG A 29 -10.12 11.60 -5.23
C ARG A 29 -9.35 12.62 -4.42
N GLU A 30 -9.70 12.79 -3.15
CA GLU A 30 -9.00 13.73 -2.28
C GLU A 30 -7.57 13.24 -1.98
N ALA A 31 -7.40 11.97 -1.65
CA ALA A 31 -6.08 11.37 -1.44
C ALA A 31 -5.16 11.52 -2.67
N ALA A 32 -5.66 11.26 -3.88
CA ALA A 32 -4.91 11.40 -5.14
C ALA A 32 -4.55 12.87 -5.47
N ARG A 33 -5.26 13.84 -4.87
CA ARG A 33 -4.98 15.30 -5.01
C ARG A 33 -3.98 15.82 -3.98
N SER A 34 -3.66 15.03 -2.96
CA SER A 34 -2.76 15.42 -1.88
C SER A 34 -1.38 15.86 -2.41
N ARG A 35 -0.69 16.70 -1.63
CA ARG A 35 0.62 17.26 -2.02
C ARG A 35 1.67 16.16 -2.26
N ARG A 36 1.64 15.08 -1.47
CA ARG A 36 2.56 13.94 -1.58
C ARG A 36 2.40 13.15 -2.88
N MET A 37 1.23 13.21 -3.51
CA MET A 37 0.90 12.50 -4.75
C MET A 37 1.11 13.35 -6.01
N ARG A 38 1.56 14.61 -5.89
CA ARG A 38 1.65 15.55 -7.02
C ARG A 38 2.75 15.21 -8.03
N SER A 39 3.82 14.54 -7.60
CA SER A 39 4.92 14.10 -8.46
C SER A 39 4.52 12.91 -9.34
N LEU A 40 3.48 12.18 -8.97
CA LEU A 40 3.00 11.00 -9.69
C LEU A 40 2.02 11.38 -10.81
N SER A 41 1.92 10.51 -11.82
CA SER A 41 0.83 10.59 -12.79
C SER A 41 -0.52 10.48 -12.08
N PRO A 42 -1.57 11.15 -12.59
CA PRO A 42 -2.92 11.03 -12.03
C PRO A 42 -3.40 9.60 -11.87
N GLU A 43 -3.07 8.73 -12.82
CA GLU A 43 -3.45 7.33 -12.86
C GLU A 43 -2.74 6.52 -11.76
N ALA A 44 -1.43 6.74 -11.57
CA ALA A 44 -0.67 6.10 -10.49
C ALA A 44 -1.12 6.59 -9.10
N ALA A 45 -1.35 7.90 -8.96
CA ALA A 45 -1.87 8.49 -7.73
C ALA A 45 -3.25 7.91 -7.35
N VAL A 46 -4.13 7.73 -8.33
CA VAL A 46 -5.43 7.09 -8.12
C VAL A 46 -5.27 5.64 -7.73
N TRP A 47 -4.42 4.87 -8.41
CA TRP A 47 -4.18 3.47 -8.06
C TRP A 47 -3.70 3.32 -6.61
N LEU A 48 -2.68 4.08 -6.19
CA LEU A 48 -2.17 4.03 -4.82
C LEU A 48 -3.22 4.46 -3.80
N ALA A 49 -4.02 5.49 -4.11
CA ALA A 49 -5.10 5.93 -3.26
C ALA A 49 -6.21 4.88 -3.11
N VAL A 50 -6.54 4.15 -4.18
CA VAL A 50 -7.51 3.04 -4.16
C VAL A 50 -7.00 1.92 -3.24
N VAL A 51 -5.79 1.42 -3.48
CA VAL A 51 -5.23 0.31 -2.69
C VAL A 51 -5.10 0.71 -1.22
N ALA A 52 -4.62 1.91 -0.92
CA ALA A 52 -4.53 2.41 0.46
C ALA A 52 -5.91 2.50 1.12
N ARG A 53 -6.93 3.01 0.41
CA ARG A 53 -8.30 3.12 0.93
C ARG A 53 -8.87 1.75 1.27
N ILE A 54 -8.74 0.79 0.36
CA ILE A 54 -9.24 -0.58 0.57
C ILE A 54 -8.53 -1.22 1.76
N ARG A 55 -7.20 -1.14 1.81
CA ARG A 55 -6.41 -1.70 2.90
C ARG A 55 -6.83 -1.18 4.27
N HIS A 56 -7.02 0.13 4.43
CA HIS A 56 -7.33 0.69 5.75
C HIS A 56 -8.81 0.57 6.15
N GLU A 57 -9.75 0.53 5.19
CA GLU A 57 -11.19 0.63 5.50
C GLU A 57 -11.98 -0.64 5.22
N HIS A 58 -11.44 -1.54 4.40
CA HIS A 58 -12.12 -2.74 3.94
C HIS A 58 -11.35 -4.02 4.26
N THR A 59 -10.25 -3.93 5.02
CA THR A 59 -9.48 -5.10 5.47
C THR A 59 -9.04 -4.94 6.91
N ASP A 60 -8.62 -6.04 7.53
CA ASP A 60 -8.13 -6.07 8.91
C ASP A 60 -6.67 -5.61 9.04
N TYR A 61 -6.12 -4.90 8.05
CA TYR A 61 -4.72 -4.44 8.04
C TYR A 61 -4.34 -3.67 9.31
N ASP A 62 -5.18 -2.72 9.73
CA ASP A 62 -4.89 -1.91 10.92
C ASP A 62 -4.94 -2.77 12.21
N ALA A 63 -5.81 -3.79 12.25
CA ALA A 63 -5.87 -4.73 13.37
C ALA A 63 -4.63 -5.65 13.40
N LEU A 64 -4.18 -6.15 12.25
CA LEU A 64 -2.93 -6.93 12.15
C LEU A 64 -1.72 -6.11 12.62
N MET A 65 -1.67 -4.82 12.29
CA MET A 65 -0.62 -3.93 12.77
C MET A 65 -0.67 -3.75 14.30
N ASP A 66 -1.86 -3.62 14.88
CA ASP A 66 -2.05 -3.49 16.33
C ASP A 66 -1.69 -4.80 17.07
N ASP A 67 -1.90 -5.95 16.43
CA ASP A 67 -1.52 -7.28 16.93
C ASP A 67 -0.01 -7.56 16.83
N GLY A 68 0.76 -6.62 16.28
CA GLY A 68 2.23 -6.67 16.21
C GLY A 68 2.78 -7.42 14.99
N TYR A 69 1.96 -7.66 13.96
CA TYR A 69 2.46 -8.15 12.69
C TYR A 69 3.33 -7.09 12.02
N ASP A 70 4.38 -7.55 11.34
CA ASP A 70 5.17 -6.72 10.45
C ASP A 70 4.33 -6.28 9.24
N ARG A 71 4.77 -5.20 8.61
CA ARG A 71 4.01 -4.55 7.53
C ARG A 71 3.83 -5.47 6.33
N ASP A 72 4.80 -6.32 6.05
CA ASP A 72 4.81 -7.13 4.84
C ASP A 72 3.99 -8.40 5.03
N ALA A 73 4.07 -9.04 6.20
CA ALA A 73 3.10 -10.07 6.59
C ALA A 73 1.66 -9.52 6.58
N ALA A 74 1.43 -8.35 7.18
CA ALA A 74 0.10 -7.74 7.19
C ALA A 74 -0.41 -7.44 5.77
N ARG A 75 0.45 -6.96 4.87
CA ARG A 75 0.10 -6.74 3.45
C ARG A 75 -0.19 -8.04 2.71
N PHE A 76 0.57 -9.09 2.99
CA PHE A 76 0.37 -10.40 2.38
C PHE A 76 -0.99 -10.98 2.77
N PHE A 77 -1.35 -10.95 4.05
CA PHE A 77 -2.62 -11.51 4.53
C PHE A 77 -3.85 -10.79 3.97
N VAL A 78 -3.79 -9.47 3.80
CA VAL A 78 -4.93 -8.69 3.29
C VAL A 78 -4.96 -8.58 1.76
N ALA A 79 -3.97 -9.13 1.04
CA ALA A 79 -3.88 -8.99 -0.42
C ALA A 79 -5.11 -9.57 -1.14
N ASP A 80 -5.60 -10.73 -0.69
CA ASP A 80 -6.79 -11.37 -1.25
C ASP A 80 -8.06 -10.56 -0.95
N ASP A 81 -8.20 -10.01 0.25
CA ASP A 81 -9.32 -9.15 0.61
C ASP A 81 -9.31 -7.85 -0.21
N ILE A 82 -8.12 -7.27 -0.42
CA ILE A 82 -7.96 -6.11 -1.31
C ILE A 82 -8.45 -6.46 -2.72
N ASN A 83 -8.03 -7.59 -3.26
CA ASN A 83 -8.39 -8.04 -4.60
C ASN A 83 -9.90 -8.33 -4.72
N ALA A 84 -10.54 -8.89 -3.69
CA ALA A 84 -11.97 -9.11 -3.66
C ALA A 84 -12.77 -7.79 -3.74
N VAL A 85 -12.33 -6.75 -3.03
CA VAL A 85 -12.97 -5.42 -3.09
C VAL A 85 -12.72 -4.75 -4.44
N LEU A 86 -11.50 -4.85 -4.98
CA LEU A 86 -11.17 -4.36 -6.32
C LEU A 86 -12.08 -4.99 -7.39
N ASP A 87 -12.33 -6.29 -7.31
CA ASP A 87 -13.24 -7.00 -8.22
C ASP A 87 -14.70 -6.55 -8.06
N ALA A 88 -15.15 -6.38 -6.82
CA ALA A 88 -16.49 -5.85 -6.54
C ALA A 88 -16.69 -4.46 -7.15
N TRP A 89 -15.66 -3.61 -7.10
CA TRP A 89 -15.67 -2.27 -7.68
C TRP A 89 -15.41 -2.24 -9.19
N GLY A 90 -15.06 -3.39 -9.78
CA GLY A 90 -14.86 -3.57 -11.21
C GLY A 90 -13.50 -3.12 -11.73
N ALA A 91 -12.47 -3.17 -10.88
CA ALA A 91 -11.10 -2.94 -11.30
C ALA A 91 -10.61 -4.05 -12.24
N ARG A 92 -9.69 -3.68 -13.13
CA ARG A 92 -9.05 -4.62 -14.08
C ARG A 92 -7.62 -5.00 -13.67
N ARG A 93 -7.15 -4.41 -12.59
CA ARG A 93 -5.80 -4.56 -12.07
C ARG A 93 -5.92 -5.01 -10.62
N HIS A 94 -5.09 -5.97 -10.25
CA HIS A 94 -4.97 -6.53 -8.92
C HIS A 94 -3.63 -6.17 -8.29
N VAL A 95 -3.53 -6.39 -6.99
CA VAL A 95 -2.27 -6.33 -6.24
C VAL A 95 -1.70 -7.75 -6.19
N ASP A 96 -0.41 -7.89 -6.48
CA ASP A 96 0.30 -9.15 -6.31
C ASP A 96 0.85 -9.22 -4.86
N PRO A 97 0.56 -10.29 -4.10
CA PRO A 97 1.13 -10.50 -2.78
C PRO A 97 2.66 -10.73 -2.80
N ALA A 98 3.27 -11.09 -3.94
CA ALA A 98 4.71 -11.25 -4.08
C ALA A 98 5.43 -9.90 -4.30
N ASP A 99 4.82 -8.97 -5.05
CA ASP A 99 5.37 -7.62 -5.29
C ASP A 99 5.51 -6.79 -3.98
N VAL A 100 4.86 -7.21 -2.90
CA VAL A 100 4.94 -6.55 -1.58
C VAL A 100 5.95 -7.20 -0.63
N ALA A 101 6.46 -8.40 -0.95
CA ALA A 101 7.45 -9.12 -0.17
C ALA A 101 8.90 -8.81 -0.60
N ASP A 102 9.11 -8.42 -1.86
CA ASP A 102 10.45 -8.11 -2.41
C ASP A 102 11.18 -6.92 -1.70
N GLU A 103 10.45 -6.01 -1.03
CA GLU A 103 11.07 -4.94 -0.21
C GLU A 103 11.58 -5.46 1.16
N ALA A 104 11.10 -6.63 1.62
CA ALA A 104 11.43 -7.20 2.94
C ALA A 104 12.70 -8.06 2.91
N GLU A 105 12.91 -8.82 1.83
CA GLU A 105 14.10 -9.66 1.66
C GLU A 105 15.36 -8.78 1.51
N ALA A 106 15.27 -7.67 0.76
CA ALA A 106 16.34 -6.70 0.61
C ALA A 106 16.74 -6.01 1.93
N ALA A 107 15.81 -5.86 2.89
CA ALA A 107 16.10 -5.27 4.20
C ALA A 107 16.60 -6.29 5.24
N ALA A 108 16.31 -7.59 5.03
CA ALA A 108 16.81 -8.67 5.86
C ALA A 108 18.25 -9.07 5.48
N GLU A 109 18.59 -9.03 4.18
CA GLU A 109 19.97 -9.29 3.70
C GLU A 109 20.98 -8.26 4.24
N ASP A 110 20.57 -7.01 4.49
CA ASP A 110 21.41 -5.98 5.12
C ASP A 110 21.62 -6.20 6.64
N ALA A 111 20.80 -7.03 7.29
CA ALA A 111 20.86 -7.26 8.74
C ALA A 111 21.78 -8.42 9.16
N ASP A 112 22.19 -9.26 8.21
CA ASP A 112 23.03 -10.45 8.46
C ASP A 112 24.55 -10.17 8.33
N GLU A 113 24.99 -8.97 7.90
CA GLU A 113 26.43 -8.63 7.81
C GLU A 113 27.04 -8.01 9.08
N ASP A 114 26.25 -7.54 10.06
CA ASP A 114 26.75 -6.85 11.27
C ASP A 114 26.74 -7.73 12.53
N GLY A 115 26.98 -9.04 12.36
CA GLY A 115 26.68 -10.05 13.37
C GLY A 115 27.83 -10.85 13.98
N GLU A 116 29.11 -10.49 13.84
CA GLU A 116 30.15 -11.15 14.65
C GLU A 116 31.39 -10.28 14.90
N ASP A 117 31.26 -9.34 15.85
CA ASP A 117 32.38 -9.05 16.74
C ASP A 117 31.87 -8.38 18.01
N THR A 118 31.99 -9.08 19.14
CA THR A 118 32.52 -8.60 20.44
C THR A 118 31.96 -9.42 21.61
N GLN A 119 32.84 -10.17 22.28
CA GLN A 119 32.85 -10.28 23.75
C GLN A 119 34.29 -10.62 24.19
N GLU A 120 35.10 -9.60 24.50
CA GLU A 120 35.29 -9.02 25.84
C GLU A 120 36.09 -9.92 26.80
N ALA A 121 37.30 -9.42 27.07
CA ALA A 121 38.06 -9.41 28.32
C ALA A 121 38.19 -10.66 29.23
N ASP A 122 39.45 -10.86 29.62
CA ASP A 122 39.90 -11.25 30.95
C ASP A 122 39.56 -12.67 31.45
N ARG A 123 40.53 -13.58 31.26
CA ARG A 123 40.84 -14.62 32.24
C ARG A 123 42.35 -14.74 32.37
N GLY A 124 42.85 -14.47 33.57
CA GLY A 124 44.27 -14.38 33.88
C GLY A 124 45.02 -15.71 33.98
N ALA A 125 46.34 -15.56 34.07
CA ALA A 125 47.26 -16.24 34.98
C ALA A 125 48.64 -15.58 34.85
#